data_AF-A0A4R8DCQ8-F1
#
_entry.id   AF-A0A4R8DCQ8-F1
#
_cell.length_a   1.000
_cell.length_b   1.000
_cell.length_c   1.000
_cell.angle_alpha   90.00
_cell.angle_beta   90.00
_cell.angle_gamma   90.00
#
_symmetry.space_group_name_H-M   'P 1'
#
loop_
_entity.id
_entity.type
_entity.pdbx_description
1 polymer ?
#
loop_
_entity_poly.entity_id
_entity_poly.type
_entity_poly.pdbx_seq_one_letter_code
_entity_poly.pdbx_strand_id
1 'polypeptide(L)'
;MSSDPQTYERDDESSGERLDRHWNELLQELRLVQTGTQILFAFLLGIAFQNQFHAADDFTHAVYACTLIAAALAVALFLAPVALHRLLYRHGLRDRLVNAADRLTRGGLALLIVSMCGGILIAIDVVLPRAAAVATVVGVLIWFVALWLALPAYIRHKGTNGRT
;
A
#
# COMPACT_ATOMS: atom_id res chain seq x y z
N MET A 1 -46.30 -3.94 -12.42
CA MET A 1 -44.84 -3.98 -12.58
C MET A 1 -44.25 -2.92 -11.66
N SER A 2 -43.93 -3.29 -10.41
CA SER A 2 -43.22 -2.43 -9.47
C SER A 2 -42.21 -3.32 -8.77
N SER A 3 -40.97 -3.22 -9.22
CA SER A 3 -39.80 -3.88 -8.65
C SER A 3 -39.36 -3.07 -7.43
N ASP A 4 -39.73 -3.57 -6.26
CA ASP A 4 -39.24 -3.10 -4.96
C ASP A 4 -37.72 -3.37 -4.91
N PRO A 5 -36.85 -2.38 -4.63
CA PRO A 5 -35.44 -2.64 -4.42
C PRO A 5 -35.33 -3.45 -3.13
N GLN A 6 -35.03 -4.74 -3.27
CA GLN A 6 -34.70 -5.66 -2.18
C GLN A 6 -33.62 -5.02 -1.30
N THR A 7 -34.05 -4.35 -0.22
CA THR A 7 -33.16 -3.90 0.84
C THR A 7 -32.71 -5.18 1.52
N TYR A 8 -31.46 -5.59 1.27
CA TYR A 8 -30.88 -6.78 1.86
C TYR A 8 -30.62 -6.51 3.36
N GLU A 9 -31.66 -6.55 4.17
CA GLU A 9 -31.55 -6.59 5.64
C GLU A 9 -31.34 -8.04 6.07
N ARG A 10 -30.08 -8.36 6.42
CA ARG A 10 -29.77 -9.57 7.19
C ARG A 10 -29.95 -9.22 8.68
N ASP A 11 -31.16 -9.40 9.19
CA ASP A 11 -31.55 -9.02 10.55
C ASP A 11 -30.93 -9.87 11.68
N ASP A 12 -30.10 -10.89 11.38
CA ASP A 12 -29.55 -11.83 12.37
C ASP A 12 -28.02 -11.80 12.54
N GLU A 13 -27.33 -10.75 12.09
CA GLU A 13 -25.87 -10.72 12.22
C GLU A 13 -25.38 -10.07 13.53
N SER A 14 -24.61 -10.84 14.31
CA SER A 14 -23.95 -10.35 15.51
C SER A 14 -22.90 -9.28 15.19
N SER A 15 -22.64 -8.36 16.15
CA SER A 15 -21.58 -7.35 15.98
C SER A 15 -20.19 -7.96 15.74
N GLY A 16 -19.96 -9.18 16.21
CA GLY A 16 -18.75 -9.96 15.97
C GLY A 16 -18.60 -10.41 14.51
N GLU A 17 -19.65 -11.00 13.94
CA GLU A 17 -19.63 -11.46 12.53
C GLU A 17 -19.43 -10.31 11.55
N ARG A 18 -20.03 -9.14 11.81
CA ARG A 18 -19.80 -7.94 10.97
C ARG A 18 -18.34 -7.55 10.92
N LEU A 19 -17.67 -7.56 12.08
CA LEU A 19 -16.25 -7.22 12.17
C LEU A 19 -15.38 -8.24 11.44
N ASP A 20 -15.72 -9.52 11.55
CA ASP A 20 -14.97 -10.61 10.91
C ASP A 20 -15.10 -10.56 9.38
N ARG A 21 -16.28 -10.20 8.86
CA ARG A 21 -16.47 -9.96 7.42
C ARG A 21 -15.69 -8.76 6.92
N HIS A 22 -15.81 -7.62 7.59
CA HIS A 22 -15.07 -6.41 7.22
C HIS A 22 -13.55 -6.65 7.30
N TRP A 23 -13.08 -7.40 8.30
CA TRP A 23 -11.68 -7.80 8.40
C TRP A 23 -11.24 -8.67 7.22
N ASN A 24 -12.04 -9.66 6.82
CA ASN A 24 -11.74 -10.50 5.67
C ASN A 24 -11.73 -9.72 4.35
N GLU A 25 -12.62 -8.74 4.17
CA GLU A 25 -12.61 -7.83 3.02
C GLU A 25 -11.30 -7.01 3.00
N LEU A 26 -10.92 -6.39 4.13
CA LEU A 26 -9.65 -5.67 4.26
C LEU A 26 -8.44 -6.55 3.97
N LEU A 27 -8.44 -7.82 4.43
CA LEU A 27 -7.36 -8.76 4.12
C LEU A 27 -7.32 -9.15 2.64
N GLN A 28 -8.47 -9.20 1.96
CA GLN A 28 -8.51 -9.46 0.52
C GLN A 28 -7.96 -8.27 -0.27
N GLU A 29 -8.36 -7.05 0.08
CA GLU A 29 -7.81 -5.83 -0.52
C GLU A 29 -6.29 -5.72 -0.26
N LEU A 30 -5.86 -6.03 0.96
CA LEU A 30 -4.45 -6.02 1.32
C LEU A 30 -3.64 -7.06 0.55
N ARG A 31 -4.21 -8.23 0.24
CA ARG A 31 -3.53 -9.25 -0.60
C ARG A 31 -3.27 -8.76 -2.01
N LEU A 32 -4.14 -7.91 -2.58
CA LEU A 32 -3.91 -7.31 -3.89
C LEU A 32 -2.64 -6.43 -3.87
N VAL A 33 -2.53 -5.58 -2.85
CA VAL A 33 -1.35 -4.71 -2.64
C VAL A 33 -0.10 -5.54 -2.32
N GLN A 34 -0.24 -6.58 -1.52
CA GLN A 34 0.85 -7.48 -1.14
C GLN A 34 1.46 -8.17 -2.36
N THR A 35 0.63 -8.65 -3.29
CA THR A 35 1.11 -9.32 -4.52
C THR A 35 1.92 -8.36 -5.37
N GLY A 36 1.44 -7.12 -5.57
CA GLY A 36 2.20 -6.09 -6.30
C GLY A 36 3.52 -5.75 -5.63
N THR A 37 3.53 -5.66 -4.30
CA THR A 37 4.74 -5.39 -3.51
C THR A 37 5.77 -6.51 -3.61
N GLN A 38 5.35 -7.78 -3.61
CA GLN A 38 6.24 -8.93 -3.76
C GLN A 38 6.92 -8.94 -5.13
N ILE A 39 6.19 -8.62 -6.19
CA ILE A 39 6.74 -8.53 -7.54
C ILE A 39 7.79 -7.42 -7.61
N LEU A 40 7.48 -6.22 -7.09
CA LEU A 40 8.44 -5.12 -7.01
C LEU A 40 9.71 -5.53 -6.26
N PHE A 41 9.55 -6.16 -5.08
CA PHE A 41 10.66 -6.61 -4.26
C PHE A 41 11.55 -7.64 -4.99
N ALA A 42 10.93 -8.60 -5.67
CA ALA A 42 11.66 -9.60 -6.45
C ALA A 42 12.44 -8.96 -7.62
N PHE A 43 11.84 -8.00 -8.33
CA PHE A 43 12.54 -7.27 -9.38
C PHE A 43 13.72 -6.44 -8.84
N LEU A 44 13.54 -5.76 -7.70
CA LEU A 44 14.63 -5.05 -7.04
C LEU A 44 15.75 -6.02 -6.68
N LEU A 45 15.45 -7.18 -6.09
CA LEU A 45 16.47 -8.18 -5.80
C LEU A 45 17.20 -8.66 -7.07
N GLY A 46 16.47 -8.81 -8.18
CA GLY A 46 17.04 -9.15 -9.49
C GLY A 46 18.03 -8.13 -10.03
N ILE A 47 17.80 -6.82 -9.81
CA ILE A 47 18.70 -5.75 -10.25
C ILE A 47 20.11 -5.92 -9.66
N ALA A 48 20.24 -6.35 -8.40
CA ALA A 48 21.53 -6.52 -7.74
C ALA A 48 22.44 -7.57 -8.41
N PHE A 49 21.88 -8.48 -9.21
CA PHE A 49 22.63 -9.51 -9.92
C PHE A 49 22.94 -9.15 -11.38
N GLN A 50 22.54 -7.96 -11.83
CA GLN A 50 22.79 -7.52 -13.20
C GLN A 50 24.19 -6.92 -13.33
N ASN A 51 24.96 -7.36 -14.33
CA ASN A 51 26.31 -6.85 -14.59
C ASN A 51 26.35 -5.32 -14.74
N GLN A 52 25.32 -4.74 -15.38
CA GLN A 52 25.19 -3.30 -15.56
C GLN A 52 25.08 -2.55 -14.22
N PHE A 53 24.43 -3.17 -13.23
CA PHE A 53 24.26 -2.57 -11.90
C PHE A 53 25.58 -2.51 -11.14
N HIS A 54 26.45 -3.52 -11.26
CA HIS A 54 27.78 -3.51 -10.65
C HIS A 54 28.69 -2.39 -11.18
N ALA A 55 28.46 -1.96 -12.43
CA ALA A 55 29.18 -0.85 -13.05
C ALA A 55 28.52 0.53 -12.81
N ALA A 56 27.40 0.58 -12.08
CA ALA A 56 26.72 1.83 -11.75
C ALA A 56 27.51 2.66 -10.71
N ASP A 57 27.17 3.93 -10.60
CA ASP A 57 27.80 4.84 -9.65
C ASP A 57 27.27 4.69 -8.22
N ASP A 58 28.00 5.25 -7.25
CA ASP A 58 27.67 5.18 -5.83
C ASP A 58 26.27 5.72 -5.50
N PHE A 59 25.82 6.73 -6.26
CA PHE A 59 24.47 7.27 -6.11
C PHE A 59 23.41 6.20 -6.40
N THR A 60 23.54 5.49 -7.52
CA THR A 60 22.62 4.42 -7.91
C THR A 60 22.60 3.30 -6.88
N HIS A 61 23.77 2.91 -6.35
CA HIS A 61 23.87 1.89 -5.30
C HIS A 61 23.22 2.33 -3.98
N ALA A 62 23.40 3.59 -3.57
CA ALA A 62 22.78 4.14 -2.36
C ALA A 62 21.26 4.21 -2.50
N VAL A 63 20.76 4.72 -3.64
CA VAL A 63 19.32 4.75 -3.94
C VAL A 63 18.76 3.33 -3.94
N TYR A 64 19.45 2.39 -4.57
CA TYR A 64 19.06 0.97 -4.59
C TYR A 64 18.93 0.38 -3.19
N ALA A 65 19.94 0.56 -2.34
CA ALA A 65 19.93 0.03 -0.97
C ALA A 65 18.75 0.60 -0.17
N CYS A 66 18.53 1.92 -0.21
CA CYS A 66 17.37 2.54 0.44
C CYS A 66 16.04 2.01 -0.10
N THR A 67 15.94 1.83 -1.43
CA THR A 67 14.75 1.35 -2.13
C THR A 67 14.41 -0.09 -1.75
N LEU A 68 15.42 -0.96 -1.65
CA LEU A 68 15.27 -2.36 -1.29
C LEU A 68 14.87 -2.51 0.18
N ILE A 69 15.48 -1.74 1.08
CA ILE A 69 15.10 -1.73 2.51
C ILE A 69 13.67 -1.23 2.69
N ALA A 70 13.28 -0.15 1.99
CA ALA A 70 11.91 0.35 2.02
C ALA A 70 10.90 -0.71 1.54
N ALA A 71 11.21 -1.42 0.44
CA ALA A 71 10.38 -2.54 -0.04
C ALA A 71 10.26 -3.66 0.99
N ALA A 72 11.36 -4.09 1.60
CA ALA A 72 11.38 -5.14 2.60
C ALA A 72 10.54 -4.77 3.83
N LEU A 73 10.66 -3.53 4.30
CA LEU A 73 9.86 -3.01 5.42
C LEU A 73 8.37 -2.91 5.05
N ALA A 74 8.04 -2.51 3.81
CA ALA A 74 6.66 -2.51 3.32
C ALA A 74 6.05 -3.92 3.35
N VAL A 75 6.78 -4.92 2.84
CA VAL A 75 6.36 -6.34 2.90
C VAL A 75 6.12 -6.77 4.34
N ALA A 76 7.04 -6.47 5.26
CA ALA A 76 6.92 -6.83 6.67
C ALA A 76 5.67 -6.20 7.32
N LEU A 77 5.38 -4.93 7.02
CA LEU A 77 4.19 -4.24 7.52
C LEU A 77 2.90 -4.81 6.95
N PHE A 78 2.86 -5.20 5.67
CA PHE A 78 1.68 -5.86 5.09
C PHE A 78 1.47 -7.28 5.60
N LEU A 79 2.51 -7.97 6.09
CA LEU A 79 2.38 -9.29 6.70
C LEU A 79 1.85 -9.22 8.13
N ALA A 80 2.07 -8.09 8.83
CA ALA A 80 1.74 -7.93 10.23
C ALA A 80 0.24 -8.10 10.58
N PRO A 81 -0.76 -7.62 9.80
CA PRO A 81 -2.18 -7.85 10.07
C PRO A 81 -2.55 -9.34 10.14
N VAL A 82 -1.96 -10.18 9.28
CA VAL A 82 -2.20 -11.63 9.29
C VAL A 82 -1.68 -12.25 10.59
N ALA A 83 -0.50 -11.83 11.04
CA ALA A 83 0.08 -12.27 12.31
C ALA A 83 -0.74 -11.78 13.51
N LEU A 84 -1.15 -10.52 13.51
CA LEU A 84 -1.97 -9.92 14.56
C LEU A 84 -3.31 -10.63 14.72
N HIS A 85 -3.99 -10.92 13.60
CA HIS A 85 -5.21 -11.72 13.62
C HIS A 85 -4.95 -13.10 14.24
N ARG A 86 -3.88 -13.80 13.82
CA ARG A 86 -3.59 -15.15 14.33
C ARG A 86 -3.26 -15.18 15.83
N LEU A 87 -2.62 -14.15 16.38
CA LEU A 87 -2.20 -14.11 17.79
C LEU A 87 -3.27 -13.54 18.74
N LEU A 88 -3.92 -12.42 18.39
CA LEU A 88 -4.75 -11.67 19.35
C LEU A 88 -6.25 -11.99 19.24
N TYR A 89 -6.69 -12.65 18.17
CA TYR A 89 -8.11 -13.00 18.00
C TYR A 89 -8.63 -13.93 19.11
N ARG A 90 -7.74 -14.72 19.73
CA ARG A 90 -8.06 -15.56 20.90
C ARG A 90 -8.31 -14.78 22.20
N HIS A 91 -7.99 -13.48 22.26
CA HIS A 91 -7.99 -12.68 23.49
C HIS A 91 -9.09 -11.61 23.57
N GLY A 92 -10.03 -11.55 22.61
CA GLY A 92 -11.20 -10.64 22.69
C GLY A 92 -10.91 -9.14 22.51
N LEU A 93 -9.70 -8.75 22.14
CA LEU A 93 -9.24 -7.35 21.99
C LEU A 93 -9.54 -6.75 20.60
N ARG A 94 -10.76 -6.95 20.10
CA ARG A 94 -11.18 -6.69 18.71
C ARG A 94 -10.95 -5.25 18.23
N ASP A 95 -11.24 -4.23 19.05
CA ASP A 95 -11.14 -2.81 18.62
C ASP A 95 -9.72 -2.27 18.51
N ARG A 96 -8.78 -2.78 19.32
CA ARG A 96 -7.37 -2.36 19.26
C ARG A 96 -6.64 -2.97 18.06
N LEU A 97 -7.07 -4.15 17.61
CA LEU A 97 -6.52 -4.85 16.46
C LEU A 97 -6.72 -4.08 15.15
N VAL A 98 -7.94 -3.57 14.92
CA VAL A 98 -8.27 -2.82 13.70
C VAL A 98 -7.43 -1.56 13.58
N ASN A 99 -7.33 -0.78 14.67
CA ASN A 99 -6.54 0.43 14.69
C ASN A 99 -5.04 0.18 14.48
N ALA A 100 -4.51 -0.91 15.05
CA ALA A 100 -3.11 -1.30 14.84
C ALA A 100 -2.86 -1.73 13.39
N ALA A 101 -3.74 -2.57 12.83
CA ALA A 101 -3.65 -3.03 11.45
C ALA A 101 -3.73 -1.88 10.45
N ASP A 102 -4.64 -0.94 10.65
CA ASP A 102 -4.76 0.26 9.80
C ASP A 102 -3.47 1.10 9.83
N ARG A 103 -2.86 1.33 11.00
CA ARG A 103 -1.58 2.05 11.11
C ARG A 103 -0.44 1.31 10.40
N LEU A 104 -0.38 -0.01 10.51
CA LEU A 104 0.63 -0.84 9.85
C LEU A 104 0.46 -0.81 8.33
N THR A 105 -0.77 -0.96 7.83
CA THR A 105 -1.10 -0.89 6.40
C THR A 105 -0.76 0.49 5.83
N ARG A 106 -1.10 1.58 6.52
CA ARG A 106 -0.72 2.94 6.10
C ARG A 106 0.79 3.14 6.05
N GLY A 107 1.52 2.64 7.04
CA GLY A 107 2.99 2.67 7.04
C GLY A 107 3.58 1.86 5.89
N GLY A 108 3.05 0.66 5.63
CA GLY A 108 3.47 -0.20 4.53
C GLY A 108 3.25 0.44 3.17
N LEU A 109 2.09 1.09 2.98
CA LEU A 109 1.76 1.78 1.74
C LEU A 109 2.65 3.00 1.49
N ALA A 110 3.02 3.75 2.55
CA ALA A 110 3.97 4.85 2.43
C ALA A 110 5.37 4.36 2.00
N LEU A 111 5.87 3.28 2.62
CA LEU A 111 7.15 2.67 2.25
C LEU A 111 7.14 2.06 0.84
N LEU A 112 6.00 1.51 0.42
CA LEU A 112 5.81 1.03 -0.94
C LEU A 112 5.95 2.16 -1.96
N ILE A 113 5.34 3.33 -1.71
CA ILE A 113 5.48 4.51 -2.60
C ILE A 113 6.94 4.95 -2.69
N VAL A 114 7.65 5.01 -1.56
CA VAL A 114 9.08 5.35 -1.53
C VAL A 114 9.88 4.37 -2.38
N SER A 115 9.59 3.06 -2.24
CA SER A 115 10.26 2.02 -3.03
C SER A 115 9.94 2.11 -4.52
N MET A 116 8.68 2.35 -4.91
CA MET A 116 8.32 2.55 -6.32
C MET A 116 9.03 3.76 -6.92
N CYS A 117 9.08 4.88 -6.19
CA CYS A 117 9.80 6.09 -6.62
C CYS A 117 11.29 5.81 -6.80
N GLY A 118 11.92 5.11 -5.87
CA GLY A 118 13.34 4.72 -5.97
C GLY A 118 13.61 3.76 -7.14
N GLY A 119 12.73 2.78 -7.36
CA GLY A 119 12.81 1.87 -8.51
C GLY A 119 12.69 2.60 -9.85
N ILE A 120 11.75 3.55 -9.95
CA ILE A 120 11.60 4.42 -11.14
C ILE A 120 12.84 5.28 -11.33
N LEU A 121 13.39 5.86 -10.25
CA LEU A 121 14.61 6.66 -10.32
C LEU A 121 15.75 5.86 -10.95
N ILE A 122 16.00 4.66 -10.44
CA ILE A 122 17.05 3.76 -10.94
C ILE A 122 16.79 3.40 -12.40
N ALA A 123 15.56 3.02 -12.75
CA ALA A 123 15.23 2.62 -14.12
C ALA A 123 15.41 3.76 -15.13
N ILE A 124 15.06 5.00 -14.76
CA ILE A 124 15.18 6.16 -15.65
C ILE A 124 16.62 6.70 -15.69
N ASP A 125 17.37 6.68 -14.57
CA ASP A 125 18.78 7.14 -14.51
C ASP A 125 19.69 6.32 -15.45
N VAL A 126 19.32 5.06 -15.74
CA VAL A 126 20.03 4.21 -16.71
C VAL A 126 19.82 4.68 -18.16
N VAL A 127 18.70 5.33 -18.48
CA VAL A 127 18.31 5.67 -19.87
C VAL A 127 18.42 7.16 -20.16
N LEU A 128 18.22 8.02 -19.15
CA LEU A 128 18.16 9.47 -19.27
C LEU A 128 19.14 10.14 -18.30
N PRO A 129 19.52 11.41 -18.55
CA PRO A 129 20.31 12.18 -17.59
C PRO A 129 19.62 12.25 -16.22
N ARG A 130 20.41 12.20 -15.15
CA ARG A 130 19.94 12.22 -13.76
C ARG A 130 18.92 13.31 -13.44
N ALA A 131 19.10 14.51 -14.00
CA ALA A 131 18.15 15.60 -13.81
C ALA A 131 16.73 15.25 -14.31
N ALA A 132 16.62 14.57 -15.45
CA ALA A 132 15.34 14.11 -15.98
C ALA A 132 14.75 12.96 -15.15
N ALA A 133 15.60 12.05 -14.65
CA ALA A 133 15.19 10.97 -13.75
C ALA A 133 14.59 11.52 -12.45
N VAL A 134 15.28 12.48 -11.80
CA VAL A 134 14.80 13.15 -10.60
C VAL A 134 13.50 13.93 -10.87
N ALA A 135 13.42 14.69 -11.96
CA ALA A 135 12.21 15.42 -12.32
C ALA A 135 11.00 14.49 -12.52
N THR A 136 11.21 13.34 -13.16
CA THR A 136 10.18 12.31 -13.36
C THR A 136 9.68 11.78 -12.02
N VAL A 137 10.60 11.43 -11.11
CA VAL A 137 10.27 10.88 -9.79
C VAL A 137 9.55 11.90 -8.91
N VAL A 138 9.96 13.17 -8.97
CA VAL A 138 9.24 14.26 -8.30
C VAL A 138 7.81 14.37 -8.83
N GLY A 139 7.61 14.32 -10.15
CA GLY A 139 6.28 14.31 -10.77
C GLY A 139 5.42 13.12 -10.32
N VAL A 140 5.99 11.91 -10.29
CA VAL A 140 5.32 10.69 -9.82
C VAL A 140 4.96 10.81 -8.33
N LEU A 141 5.87 11.32 -7.49
CA LEU A 141 5.61 11.52 -6.07
C LEU A 141 4.48 12.54 -5.85
N ILE A 142 4.49 13.66 -6.56
CA ILE A 142 3.41 14.65 -6.53
C ILE A 142 2.09 14.00 -6.94
N TRP A 143 2.08 13.17 -7.99
CA TRP A 143 0.89 12.45 -8.43
C TRP A 143 0.34 11.51 -7.33
N PHE A 144 1.21 10.72 -6.69
CA PHE A 144 0.80 9.86 -5.57
C PHE A 144 0.24 10.66 -4.38
N VAL A 145 0.91 11.74 -3.99
CA VAL A 145 0.45 12.62 -2.91
C VAL A 145 -0.86 13.29 -3.28
N ALA A 146 -1.00 13.75 -4.52
CA ALA A 146 -2.23 14.34 -5.03
C ALA A 146 -3.37 13.32 -4.99
N LEU A 147 -3.18 12.09 -5.44
CA LEU A 147 -4.20 11.04 -5.31
C LEU A 147 -4.55 10.77 -3.85
N TRP A 148 -3.55 10.70 -2.96
CA TRP A 148 -3.77 10.43 -1.54
C TRP A 148 -4.52 11.57 -0.84
N LEU A 149 -4.30 12.83 -1.21
CA LEU A 149 -4.98 13.98 -0.60
C LEU A 149 -6.31 14.30 -1.30
N ALA A 150 -6.37 14.17 -2.63
CA ALA A 150 -7.56 14.46 -3.42
C ALA A 150 -8.67 13.44 -3.17
N LEU A 151 -8.35 12.16 -3.01
CA LEU A 151 -9.34 11.11 -2.75
C LEU A 151 -10.13 11.35 -1.45
N PRO A 152 -9.49 11.54 -0.26
CA PRO A 152 -10.21 11.85 0.97
C PRO A 152 -10.86 13.24 0.93
N ALA A 153 -10.25 14.23 0.27
CA ALA A 153 -10.86 15.56 0.13
C ALA A 153 -12.17 15.48 -0.69
N TYR A 154 -12.17 14.75 -1.80
CA TYR A 154 -13.33 14.54 -2.66
C TYR A 154 -14.45 13.76 -1.94
N ILE A 155 -14.08 12.71 -1.19
CA ILE A 155 -15.05 11.95 -0.38
C ILE A 155 -15.64 12.82 0.73
N ARG A 156 -14.82 13.64 1.41
CA ARG A 156 -15.30 14.58 2.45
C ARG A 156 -16.25 15.64 1.88
N HIS A 157 -16.01 16.10 0.65
CA HIS A 157 -16.86 17.07 -0.03
C HIS A 157 -18.18 16.47 -0.54
N LYS A 158 -18.23 15.17 -0.84
CA LYS A 158 -19.48 14.48 -1.20
C LYS A 158 -20.32 14.07 0.00
N GLY A 159 -19.70 13.72 1.13
CA GLY A 159 -20.41 13.41 2.38
C GLY A 159 -21.16 14.59 3.00
N THR A 160 -20.81 15.83 2.62
CA THR A 160 -21.49 17.06 3.07
C THR A 160 -22.65 17.48 2.16
N ASN A 161 -22.70 17.01 0.91
CA ASN A 161 -23.76 17.35 -0.06
C ASN A 161 -24.93 16.34 -0.09
N GLY A 162 -24.89 15.28 0.72
CA GLY A 162 -25.94 14.24 0.80
C GLY A 162 -26.96 14.43 1.94
N ARG A 163 -26.95 15.60 2.61
CA ARG A 163 -27.90 15.97 3.68
C ARG A 163 -28.46 17.37 3.44
N THR A 164 -29.28 17.52 2.41
CA THR A 164 -30.23 18.63 2.27
C THR A 164 -31.51 18.09 1.66
#